data_AF-A0A816CEY8-F1
#
_entry.id   AF-A0A816CEY8-F1
#
_cell.length_a   1.000
_cell.length_b   1.000
_cell.length_c   1.000
_cell.angle_alpha   90.00
_cell.angle_beta   90.00
_cell.angle_gamma   90.00
#
_symmetry.space_group_name_H-M   'P 1'
#
loop_
_entity.id
_entity.type
_entity.pdbx_description
1 polymer ?
#
loop_
_entity_poly.entity_id
_entity_poly.type
_entity_poly.pdbx_seq_one_letter_code
_entity_poly.pdbx_strand_id
1 'polypeptide(L)'
;FLTQDNLTLWGKCKTYFSSFFKQLSLVSYILFYVGLILRFQDATTSASFDAARIVMGYAIEIWILRALSFIYVLSFLGPHLVAIGKMLKDLLFFMILIGLVMTAYGVASRSIAYQNLDDQNGQLNFTALDVFGKIIYPVYYLMYSDFNNETGYLDAYTGASWSIATHVLLAFHMLFINVLLFNLLIAMF
;
A
#
# COMPACT_ATOMS: atom_id res chain seq x y z
N PHE A 1 -7.42 -30.25 30.95
CA PHE A 1 -8.63 -29.43 30.77
C PHE A 1 -8.79 -29.08 29.29
N LEU A 2 -9.38 -29.99 28.51
CA LEU A 2 -9.73 -29.76 27.10
C LEU A 2 -11.20 -29.35 27.07
N THR A 3 -11.49 -28.08 26.87
CA THR A 3 -12.86 -27.57 26.73
C THR A 3 -13.54 -28.23 25.54
N GLN A 4 -14.78 -28.70 25.73
CA GLN A 4 -15.60 -29.42 24.76
C GLN A 4 -15.93 -28.61 23.49
N ASP A 5 -15.63 -27.31 23.47
CA ASP A 5 -15.80 -26.43 22.30
C ASP A 5 -14.86 -26.77 21.12
N ASN A 6 -13.90 -27.69 21.30
CA ASN A 6 -12.99 -28.15 20.25
C ASN A 6 -13.51 -29.34 19.42
N LEU A 7 -14.67 -29.91 19.74
CA LEU A 7 -15.22 -31.08 19.04
C LEU A 7 -16.07 -30.73 17.82
N THR A 8 -16.68 -29.54 17.78
CA THR A 8 -17.44 -29.07 16.61
C THR A 8 -16.50 -28.60 15.50
N LEU A 9 -16.79 -29.01 14.25
CA LEU A 9 -16.05 -28.57 13.05
C LEU A 9 -15.94 -27.03 12.98
N TRP A 10 -16.97 -26.34 13.48
CA TRP A 10 -17.00 -24.89 13.62
C TRP A 10 -15.94 -24.34 14.59
N GLY A 11 -15.78 -24.96 15.77
CA GLY A 11 -14.76 -24.60 16.75
C GLY A 11 -13.34 -24.81 16.22
N LYS A 12 -13.10 -25.92 15.51
CA LYS A 12 -11.82 -26.17 14.83
C LYS A 12 -11.55 -25.17 13.70
N CYS A 13 -12.56 -24.82 12.91
CA CYS A 13 -12.45 -23.83 11.83
C CYS A 13 -12.14 -22.43 12.39
N LYS A 14 -12.84 -22.01 13.46
CA LYS A 14 -12.59 -20.73 14.14
C LYS A 14 -11.18 -20.65 14.72
N THR A 15 -10.70 -21.73 15.35
CA THR A 15 -9.32 -21.81 15.87
C THR A 15 -8.29 -21.88 14.74
N TYR A 16 -8.62 -22.48 13.59
CA TYR A 16 -7.77 -22.48 12.40
C TYR A 16 -7.59 -21.07 11.82
N PHE A 17 -8.68 -20.31 11.72
CA PHE A 17 -8.66 -18.91 11.28
C PHE A 17 -8.03 -17.95 12.30
N SER A 18 -7.71 -18.37 13.53
CA SER A 18 -7.11 -17.47 14.53
C SER A 18 -5.63 -17.13 14.27
N SER A 19 -4.93 -17.90 13.42
CA SER A 19 -3.50 -17.69 13.16
C SER A 19 -3.32 -17.03 11.79
N PHE A 20 -2.67 -15.86 11.77
CA PHE A 20 -2.35 -15.11 10.55
C PHE A 20 -1.68 -15.99 9.49
N PHE A 21 -0.70 -16.80 9.88
CA PHE A 21 0.00 -17.71 8.96
C PHE A 21 -0.92 -18.78 8.36
N LYS A 22 -1.90 -19.29 9.10
CA LYS A 22 -2.86 -20.29 8.59
C LYS A 22 -3.84 -19.68 7.60
N GLN A 23 -4.28 -18.45 7.86
CA GLN A 23 -5.12 -17.68 6.92
C GLN A 23 -4.34 -17.40 5.62
N LEU A 24 -3.11 -16.89 5.72
CA LEU A 24 -2.24 -16.59 4.59
C LEU A 24 -2.00 -17.84 3.71
N SER A 25 -1.81 -18.99 4.36
CA SER A 25 -1.64 -20.28 3.67
C SER A 25 -2.89 -20.69 2.89
N LEU A 26 -4.06 -20.57 3.51
CA LEU A 26 -5.32 -20.93 2.86
C LEU A 26 -5.56 -20.03 1.63
N VAL A 27 -5.34 -18.73 1.80
CA VAL A 27 -5.46 -17.75 0.71
C VAL A 27 -4.48 -18.05 -0.42
N SER A 28 -3.22 -18.39 -0.13
CA SER A 28 -2.23 -18.72 -1.16
C SER A 28 -2.63 -19.94 -1.98
N TYR A 29 -3.16 -20.99 -1.35
CA TYR A 29 -3.63 -22.17 -2.07
C TYR A 29 -4.85 -21.86 -2.94
N ILE A 30 -5.83 -21.09 -2.44
CA ILE A 30 -7.01 -20.71 -3.23
C ILE A 30 -6.60 -19.88 -4.45
N LEU A 31 -5.81 -18.83 -4.29
CA LEU A 31 -5.35 -18.00 -5.42
C LEU A 31 -4.57 -18.82 -6.44
N PHE A 32 -3.74 -19.77 -5.98
CA PHE A 32 -2.98 -20.64 -6.87
C PHE A 32 -3.88 -21.53 -7.72
N TYR A 33 -4.90 -22.17 -7.12
CA TYR A 33 -5.84 -23.00 -7.89
C TYR A 33 -6.73 -22.17 -8.81
N VAL A 34 -7.20 -21.00 -8.36
CA VAL A 34 -7.98 -20.08 -9.22
C VAL A 34 -7.15 -19.64 -10.43
N GLY A 35 -5.90 -19.21 -10.20
CA GLY A 35 -4.99 -18.86 -11.28
C GLY A 35 -4.71 -20.03 -12.24
N LEU A 36 -4.56 -21.25 -11.72
CA LEU A 36 -4.34 -22.44 -12.55
C LEU A 36 -5.57 -22.77 -13.39
N ILE A 37 -6.76 -22.74 -12.80
CA ILE A 37 -8.01 -23.01 -13.52
C ILE A 37 -8.21 -21.98 -14.63
N LEU A 38 -8.01 -20.68 -14.35
CA LEU A 38 -8.07 -19.61 -15.35
C LEU A 38 -7.05 -19.81 -16.49
N ARG A 39 -5.88 -20.40 -16.17
CA ARG A 39 -4.86 -20.70 -17.18
C ARG A 39 -5.18 -21.93 -18.03
N PHE A 40 -5.83 -22.95 -17.47
CA PHE A 40 -6.19 -24.19 -18.18
C PHE A 40 -7.53 -24.10 -18.91
N GLN A 41 -8.46 -23.25 -18.47
CA GLN A 41 -9.73 -23.05 -19.16
C GLN A 41 -9.54 -22.36 -20.52
N ASP A 42 -8.51 -21.52 -20.68
CA ASP A 42 -8.45 -20.60 -21.81
C ASP A 42 -7.08 -20.50 -22.51
N ALA A 43 -6.78 -21.47 -23.35
CA ALA A 43 -5.88 -21.26 -24.49
C ALA A 43 -6.56 -20.46 -25.64
N THR A 44 -7.79 -19.97 -25.45
CA THR A 44 -8.70 -19.59 -26.55
C THR A 44 -9.22 -18.14 -26.48
N THR A 45 -9.01 -17.38 -25.40
CA THR A 45 -9.47 -15.97 -25.30
C THR A 45 -8.45 -15.08 -24.60
N SER A 46 -8.07 -13.95 -25.21
CA SER A 46 -6.97 -13.10 -24.72
C SER A 46 -7.22 -12.50 -23.32
N ALA A 47 -8.48 -12.24 -22.95
CA ALA A 47 -8.83 -11.58 -21.69
C ALA A 47 -8.59 -12.44 -20.44
N SER A 48 -8.84 -13.74 -20.51
CA SER A 48 -8.63 -14.66 -19.37
C SER A 48 -7.17 -15.02 -19.17
N PHE A 49 -6.35 -15.01 -20.23
CA PHE A 49 -4.90 -15.11 -20.10
C PHE A 49 -4.31 -13.94 -19.32
N ASP A 50 -4.77 -12.71 -19.59
CA ASP A 50 -4.35 -11.51 -18.86
C ASP A 50 -4.80 -11.56 -17.39
N ALA A 51 -6.03 -11.97 -17.12
CA ALA A 51 -6.53 -12.18 -15.76
C ALA A 51 -5.71 -13.25 -15.02
N ALA A 52 -5.40 -14.37 -15.67
CA ALA A 52 -4.58 -15.42 -15.08
C ALA A 52 -3.16 -14.93 -14.74
N ARG A 53 -2.55 -14.10 -15.60
CA ARG A 53 -1.23 -13.49 -15.35
C ARG A 53 -1.25 -12.61 -14.09
N ILE A 54 -2.27 -11.78 -13.94
CA ILE A 54 -2.43 -10.89 -12.79
C ILE A 54 -2.65 -11.72 -11.51
N VAL A 55 -3.57 -12.68 -11.53
CA VAL A 55 -3.87 -13.55 -10.37
C VAL A 55 -2.64 -14.36 -9.95
N MET A 56 -1.91 -14.91 -10.91
CA MET A 56 -0.66 -15.65 -10.63
C MET A 56 0.43 -14.74 -10.07
N GLY A 57 0.49 -13.47 -10.48
CA GLY A 57 1.37 -12.45 -9.90
C GLY A 57 1.10 -12.25 -8.40
N TYR A 58 -0.15 -12.05 -8.02
CA TYR A 58 -0.51 -11.96 -6.60
C TYR A 58 -0.31 -13.29 -5.87
N ALA A 59 -0.54 -14.43 -6.53
CA ALA A 59 -0.30 -15.74 -5.92
C ALA A 59 1.18 -15.90 -5.53
N ILE A 60 2.12 -15.50 -6.39
CA ILE A 60 3.56 -15.64 -6.08
C ILE A 60 3.99 -14.72 -4.93
N GLU A 61 3.45 -13.50 -4.83
CA GLU A 61 3.71 -12.60 -3.69
C GLU A 61 3.30 -13.25 -2.36
N ILE A 62 2.10 -13.83 -2.30
CA ILE A 62 1.60 -14.49 -1.09
C ILE A 62 2.41 -15.76 -0.79
N TRP A 63 2.85 -16.50 -1.82
CA TRP A 63 3.76 -17.64 -1.64
C TRP A 63 5.11 -17.23 -1.03
N ILE A 64 5.66 -16.08 -1.42
CA ILE A 64 6.88 -15.53 -0.81
C ILE A 64 6.61 -15.11 0.65
N LEU A 65 5.48 -14.46 0.94
CA LEU A 65 5.09 -14.16 2.32
C LEU A 65 4.90 -15.43 3.17
N ARG A 66 4.44 -16.53 2.57
CA ARG A 66 4.39 -17.84 3.24
C ARG A 66 5.80 -18.37 3.52
N ALA A 67 6.78 -18.12 2.66
CA ALA A 67 8.17 -18.52 2.90
C ALA A 67 8.73 -17.93 4.22
N LEU A 68 8.24 -16.76 4.63
CA LEU A 68 8.54 -16.14 5.93
C LEU A 68 8.22 -17.06 7.12
N SER A 69 7.17 -17.89 7.01
CA SER A 69 6.82 -18.85 8.06
C SER A 69 7.85 -19.97 8.22
N PHE A 70 8.58 -20.34 7.16
CA PHE A 70 9.72 -21.26 7.28
C PHE A 70 10.90 -20.55 7.93
N ILE A 71 11.14 -19.28 7.58
CA ILE A 71 12.20 -18.45 8.19
C ILE A 71 11.95 -18.26 9.69
N TYR A 72 10.69 -18.15 10.11
CA TYR A 72 10.30 -18.05 11.52
C TYR A 72 10.77 -19.25 12.36
N VAL A 73 10.83 -20.45 11.78
CA VAL A 73 11.26 -21.68 12.47
C VAL A 73 12.79 -21.81 12.50
N LEU A 74 13.52 -21.07 11.65
CA LEU A 74 14.99 -21.06 11.67
C LEU A 74 15.49 -20.38 12.95
N SER A 75 16.34 -21.08 13.70
CA SER A 75 16.86 -20.63 15.01
C SER A 75 17.61 -19.30 14.95
N PHE A 76 18.23 -18.97 13.82
CA PHE A 76 19.00 -17.74 13.65
C PHE A 76 18.12 -16.52 13.30
N LEU A 77 17.13 -16.69 12.40
CA LEU A 77 16.29 -15.59 11.90
C LEU A 77 14.97 -15.42 12.64
N GLY A 78 14.47 -16.45 13.34
CA GLY A 78 13.21 -16.41 14.07
C GLY A 78 13.11 -15.28 15.09
N PRO A 79 14.09 -15.11 16.01
CA PRO A 79 14.07 -14.03 17.01
C PRO A 79 14.04 -12.63 16.39
N HIS A 80 14.80 -12.41 15.31
CA HIS A 80 14.82 -11.13 14.58
C HIS A 80 13.46 -10.83 13.95
N LEU A 81 12.82 -11.82 13.36
CA LEU A 81 11.51 -11.67 12.74
C LEU A 81 10.40 -11.38 13.76
N VAL A 82 10.44 -12.03 14.93
CA VAL A 82 9.52 -11.73 16.04
C VAL A 82 9.70 -10.29 16.54
N ALA A 83 10.94 -9.82 16.66
CA ALA A 83 11.25 -8.45 17.07
C ALA A 83 10.69 -7.43 16.07
N ILE A 84 10.94 -7.63 14.77
CA ILE A 84 10.36 -6.80 13.69
C ILE A 84 8.84 -6.79 13.79
N GLY A 85 8.21 -7.96 13.90
CA GLY A 85 6.74 -8.08 13.99
C GLY A 85 6.13 -7.35 15.19
N LYS A 86 6.86 -7.26 16.31
CA LYS A 86 6.41 -6.49 17.49
C LYS A 86 6.48 -4.99 17.23
N MET A 87 7.55 -4.52 16.59
CA MET A 87 7.74 -3.10 16.28
C MET A 87 6.86 -2.64 15.10
N LEU A 88 6.42 -3.54 14.22
CA LEU A 88 5.47 -3.23 13.13
C LEU A 88 4.13 -2.69 13.67
N LYS A 89 3.71 -3.05 14.88
CA LYS A 89 2.47 -2.51 15.46
C LYS A 89 2.59 -1.02 15.74
N ASP A 90 3.75 -0.58 16.22
CA ASP A 90 4.04 0.82 16.48
C ASP A 90 4.28 1.58 15.17
N LEU A 91 4.83 0.91 14.15
CA LEU A 91 4.95 1.43 12.77
C LEU A 91 3.60 1.76 12.12
N LEU A 92 2.54 0.99 12.40
CA LEU A 92 1.23 1.22 11.77
C LEU A 92 0.68 2.62 12.09
N PHE A 93 0.90 3.11 13.32
CA PHE A 93 0.51 4.47 13.69
C PHE A 93 1.25 5.52 12.83
N PHE A 94 2.55 5.34 12.63
CA PHE A 94 3.35 6.21 11.76
C PHE A 94 2.93 6.13 10.30
N MET A 95 2.62 4.94 9.80
CA MET A 95 2.15 4.76 8.43
C MET A 95 0.85 5.54 8.19
N ILE A 96 -0.09 5.50 9.14
CA ILE A 96 -1.33 6.27 9.08
C ILE A 96 -1.03 7.78 9.10
N LEU A 97 -0.10 8.21 9.96
CA LEU A 97 0.26 9.62 10.08
C LEU A 97 0.96 10.15 8.81
N ILE A 98 1.88 9.38 8.23
CA ILE A 98 2.52 9.69 6.93
C ILE A 98 1.44 9.76 5.84
N GLY A 99 0.54 8.77 5.77
CA GLY A 99 -0.57 8.77 4.81
C GLY A 99 -1.49 9.98 4.96
N LEU A 100 -1.77 10.42 6.19
CA LEU A 100 -2.55 11.61 6.48
C LEU A 100 -1.85 12.89 5.97
N VAL A 101 -0.56 13.06 6.28
CA VAL A 101 0.22 14.23 5.82
C VAL A 101 0.38 14.23 4.30
N MET A 102 0.59 13.06 3.68
CA MET A 102 0.64 12.92 2.22
C MET A 102 -0.70 13.32 1.57
N THR A 103 -1.82 12.86 2.14
CA THR A 103 -3.15 13.20 1.63
C THR A 103 -3.45 14.69 1.81
N ALA A 104 -3.09 15.29 2.94
CA ALA A 104 -3.27 16.72 3.19
C ALA A 104 -2.49 17.58 2.19
N TYR A 105 -1.20 17.27 1.97
CA TYR A 105 -0.38 17.96 0.97
C TYR A 105 -0.93 17.77 -0.44
N GLY A 106 -1.27 16.54 -0.83
CA GLY A 106 -1.76 16.26 -2.18
C GLY A 106 -3.10 16.95 -2.48
N VAL A 107 -4.02 17.02 -1.53
CA VAL A 107 -5.28 17.76 -1.71
C VAL A 107 -5.01 19.26 -1.79
N ALA A 108 -4.15 19.79 -0.92
CA ALA A 108 -3.81 21.21 -0.89
C ALA A 108 -3.10 21.65 -2.19
N SER A 109 -2.11 20.90 -2.68
CA SER A 109 -1.36 21.24 -3.89
C SER A 109 -2.24 21.25 -5.14
N ARG A 110 -3.14 20.26 -5.28
CA ARG A 110 -4.14 20.23 -6.35
C ARG A 110 -5.12 21.41 -6.22
N SER A 111 -5.58 21.73 -5.01
CA SER A 111 -6.49 22.88 -4.81
C SER A 111 -5.86 24.22 -5.22
N ILE A 112 -4.55 24.40 -5.01
CA ILE A 112 -3.84 25.63 -5.39
C ILE A 112 -3.58 25.65 -6.90
N ALA A 113 -3.31 24.49 -7.52
CA ALA A 113 -3.03 24.37 -8.95
C ALA A 113 -4.28 24.51 -9.84
N TYR A 114 -5.45 24.03 -9.38
CA TYR A 114 -6.68 24.07 -10.15
C TYR A 114 -7.60 25.21 -9.67
N GLN A 115 -7.28 26.46 -10.00
CA GLN A 115 -8.07 27.62 -9.56
C GLN A 115 -9.21 27.99 -10.51
N ASN A 116 -9.11 27.68 -11.81
CA ASN A 116 -10.04 28.18 -12.84
C ASN A 116 -10.21 27.25 -14.06
N LEU A 117 -9.96 25.95 -13.93
CA LEU A 117 -10.05 25.05 -15.08
C LEU A 117 -11.46 24.47 -15.19
N ASP A 118 -12.18 24.93 -16.22
CA ASP A 118 -13.19 24.11 -16.91
C ASP A 118 -12.59 22.73 -17.14
N ASP A 119 -13.32 21.69 -16.74
CA ASP A 119 -12.90 20.30 -16.81
C ASP A 119 -12.86 19.81 -18.27
N GLN A 120 -11.90 20.30 -19.05
CA GLN A 120 -11.78 19.92 -20.47
C GLN A 120 -11.30 18.48 -20.66
N ASN A 121 -10.77 17.84 -19.60
CA ASN A 121 -10.13 16.52 -19.67
C ASN A 121 -10.66 15.47 -18.67
N GLY A 122 -11.74 15.74 -17.92
CA GLY A 122 -12.26 14.82 -16.89
C GLY A 122 -11.29 14.61 -15.71
N GLN A 123 -10.37 15.55 -15.49
CA GLN A 123 -9.33 15.43 -14.46
C GLN A 123 -9.88 15.63 -13.05
N LEU A 124 -11.03 16.31 -12.93
CA LEU A 124 -11.73 16.58 -11.67
C LEU A 124 -12.74 15.49 -11.27
N ASN A 125 -12.85 14.39 -12.04
CA ASN A 125 -13.57 13.24 -11.55
C ASN A 125 -12.73 12.58 -10.43
N PHE A 126 -13.10 12.90 -9.19
CA PHE A 126 -12.50 12.35 -7.99
C PHE A 126 -13.33 11.15 -7.52
N THR A 127 -13.12 9.99 -8.13
CA THR A 127 -13.55 8.73 -7.49
C THR A 127 -12.64 8.45 -6.30
N ALA A 128 -13.12 7.74 -5.27
CA ALA A 128 -12.29 7.37 -4.12
C ALA A 128 -10.99 6.63 -4.51
N LEU A 129 -10.99 5.89 -5.62
CA LEU A 129 -9.80 5.24 -6.19
C LEU A 129 -8.86 6.20 -6.90
N ASP A 130 -9.39 7.26 -7.52
CA ASP A 130 -8.59 8.27 -8.21
C ASP A 130 -7.78 9.13 -7.23
N VAL A 131 -8.21 9.22 -5.96
CA VAL A 131 -7.43 9.86 -4.90
C VAL A 131 -6.07 9.18 -4.73
N PHE A 132 -6.02 7.85 -4.72
CA PHE A 132 -4.74 7.14 -4.59
C PHE A 132 -3.84 7.38 -5.79
N GLY A 133 -4.38 7.32 -7.01
CA GLY A 133 -3.61 7.47 -8.24
C GLY A 133 -3.16 8.90 -8.54
N LYS A 134 -4.02 9.91 -8.34
CA LYS A 134 -3.76 11.30 -8.71
C LYS A 134 -3.20 12.15 -7.57
N ILE A 135 -3.42 11.74 -6.32
CA ILE A 135 -3.06 12.51 -5.13
C ILE A 135 -1.93 11.81 -4.36
N ILE A 136 -2.11 10.55 -3.95
CA ILE A 136 -1.15 9.90 -3.03
C ILE A 136 0.10 9.41 -3.78
N TYR A 137 -0.07 8.74 -4.91
CA TYR A 137 1.04 8.15 -5.67
C TYR A 137 2.10 9.19 -6.08
N PRO A 138 1.73 10.36 -6.62
CA PRO A 138 2.69 11.43 -6.88
C PRO A 138 3.47 11.92 -5.66
N VAL A 139 2.78 12.07 -4.53
CA VAL A 139 3.35 12.56 -3.28
C VAL A 139 4.32 11.54 -2.68
N TYR A 140 4.09 10.25 -2.92
CA TYR A 140 5.05 9.21 -2.55
C TYR A 140 6.40 9.38 -3.27
N TYR A 141 6.43 9.74 -4.56
CA TYR A 141 7.69 9.98 -5.28
C TYR A 141 8.41 11.24 -4.81
N LEU A 142 7.65 12.27 -4.40
CA LEU A 142 8.21 13.49 -3.83
C LEU A 142 9.04 13.21 -2.57
N MET A 143 8.67 12.22 -1.75
CA MET A 143 9.46 11.79 -0.58
C MET A 143 10.89 11.39 -0.95
N TYR A 144 11.07 10.75 -2.11
CA TYR A 144 12.36 10.28 -2.64
C TYR A 144 13.08 11.32 -3.51
N SER A 145 12.69 12.61 -3.41
CA SER A 145 13.33 13.72 -4.11
C SER A 145 13.16 13.71 -5.64
N ASP A 146 12.13 13.04 -6.17
CA ASP A 146 11.74 13.22 -7.58
C ASP A 146 10.75 14.39 -7.71
N PHE A 147 11.29 15.61 -7.70
CA PHE A 147 10.50 16.83 -7.73
C PHE A 147 10.04 17.21 -9.15
N ASN A 148 10.88 16.94 -10.16
CA ASN A 148 10.74 17.51 -11.49
C ASN A 148 9.39 17.20 -12.14
N ASN A 149 8.90 15.97 -11.95
CA ASN A 149 7.64 15.52 -12.53
C ASN A 149 6.43 16.24 -11.90
N GLU A 150 6.43 16.41 -10.58
CA GLU A 150 5.30 17.01 -9.87
C GLU A 150 5.35 18.53 -9.80
N THR A 151 6.52 19.13 -9.59
CA THR A 151 6.63 20.60 -9.60
C THR A 151 6.35 21.14 -10.99
N GLY A 152 6.88 20.49 -12.04
CA GLY A 152 6.60 20.87 -13.43
C GLY A 152 5.12 20.73 -13.78
N TYR A 153 4.45 19.67 -13.29
CA TYR A 153 3.00 19.53 -13.45
C TYR A 153 2.25 20.64 -12.72
N LEU A 154 2.55 20.88 -11.43
CA LEU A 154 1.85 21.87 -10.63
C LEU A 154 2.04 23.30 -11.17
N ASP A 155 3.24 23.65 -11.63
CA ASP A 155 3.56 24.96 -12.21
C ASP A 155 2.84 25.23 -13.54
N ALA A 156 2.61 24.19 -14.34
CA ALA A 156 1.86 24.29 -15.59
C ALA A 156 0.40 24.73 -15.37
N TYR A 157 -0.19 24.37 -14.22
CA TYR A 157 -1.60 24.66 -13.89
C TYR A 157 -1.81 25.84 -12.93
N THR A 158 -0.88 26.09 -11.98
CA THR A 158 -0.97 27.21 -11.03
C THR A 158 -0.80 28.59 -11.66
N GLY A 159 -0.06 28.67 -12.76
CA GLY A 159 0.40 29.95 -13.33
C GLY A 159 1.46 30.64 -12.47
N ALA A 160 2.18 31.60 -13.07
CA ALA A 160 3.36 32.23 -12.48
C ALA A 160 3.11 32.95 -11.13
N SER A 161 1.87 33.34 -10.83
CA SER A 161 1.53 34.11 -9.62
C SER A 161 1.41 33.25 -8.36
N TRP A 162 1.01 31.98 -8.47
CA TRP A 162 0.74 31.10 -7.31
C TRP A 162 1.74 29.96 -7.16
N SER A 163 2.66 29.79 -8.11
CA SER A 163 3.75 28.81 -8.04
C SER A 163 4.60 28.93 -6.76
N ILE A 164 4.80 30.14 -6.22
CA ILE A 164 5.54 30.27 -4.96
C ILE A 164 4.81 29.62 -3.77
N ALA A 165 3.48 29.61 -3.77
CA ALA A 165 2.69 28.99 -2.70
C ALA A 165 2.81 27.47 -2.74
N THR A 166 2.83 26.85 -3.93
CA THR A 166 3.03 25.40 -4.08
C THR A 166 4.44 24.98 -3.67
N HIS A 167 5.47 25.77 -4.01
CA HIS A 167 6.85 25.51 -3.59
C HIS A 167 7.03 25.65 -2.08
N VAL A 168 6.42 26.66 -1.45
CA VAL A 168 6.45 26.82 0.01
C VAL A 168 5.75 25.65 0.70
N LEU A 169 4.57 25.25 0.20
CA LEU A 169 3.84 24.09 0.71
C LEU A 169 4.68 22.81 0.59
N LEU A 170 5.36 22.61 -0.53
CA LEU A 170 6.27 21.48 -0.75
C LEU A 170 7.44 21.50 0.24
N ALA A 171 8.05 22.66 0.49
CA ALA A 171 9.14 22.78 1.44
C ALA A 171 8.70 22.37 2.87
N PHE A 172 7.52 22.81 3.31
CA PHE A 172 6.94 22.36 4.58
C PHE A 172 6.68 20.85 4.58
N HIS A 173 6.10 20.32 3.51
CA HIS A 173 5.83 18.88 3.39
C HIS A 173 7.12 18.04 3.53
N MET A 174 8.19 18.42 2.82
CA MET A 174 9.48 17.72 2.89
C MET A 174 10.11 17.82 4.28
N LEU A 175 9.99 18.96 4.96
CA LEU A 175 10.45 19.10 6.34
C LEU A 175 9.69 18.15 7.27
N PHE A 176 8.36 18.13 7.19
CA PHE A 176 7.53 17.27 8.02
C PHE A 176 7.82 15.79 7.77
N ILE A 177 7.84 15.32 6.53
CA ILE A 177 8.03 13.90 6.26
C ILE A 177 9.50 13.49 6.47
N ASN A 178 10.44 14.13 5.76
CA ASN A 178 11.81 13.63 5.68
C ASN A 178 12.66 13.99 6.90
N VAL A 179 12.40 15.13 7.54
CA VAL A 179 13.18 15.58 8.70
C VAL A 179 12.49 15.25 10.02
N LEU A 180 11.17 15.40 10.13
CA LEU A 180 10.47 15.14 11.39
C LEU A 180 10.03 13.67 11.50
N LEU A 181 9.15 13.20 10.61
CA LEU A 181 8.49 11.91 10.77
C LEU A 181 9.43 10.74 10.54
N PHE A 182 10.30 10.81 9.53
CA PHE A 182 11.25 9.73 9.26
C PHE A 182 12.30 9.61 10.38
N ASN A 183 12.82 10.73 10.89
CA ASN A 183 13.76 10.71 12.01
C ASN A 183 13.10 10.24 13.31
N LEU A 184 11.84 10.63 13.56
CA LEU A 184 11.11 10.15 14.71
C LEU A 184 10.77 8.66 14.60
N LEU A 185 10.50 8.18 13.38
CA LEU A 185 10.33 6.76 13.11
C LEU A 185 11.62 5.99 13.42
N ILE A 186 12.77 6.46 12.91
CA ILE A 186 14.08 5.86 13.22
C ILE A 186 14.35 5.87 14.73
N ALA A 187 14.01 6.96 15.44
CA ALA A 187 14.24 7.06 16.88
C ALA A 187 13.37 6.11 17.72
N MET A 188 12.22 5.68 17.20
CA MET A 188 11.34 4.72 17.86
C MET A 188 11.85 3.27 17.73
N PHE A 189 12.50 2.95 16.61
CA PHE A 189 13.04 1.62 16.32
C PHE A 189 14.43 1.41 16.93
#